data_AF-A0A952N7P3-F1
#
_entry.id   AF-A0A952N7P3-F1
#
_cell.length_a   1.000
_cell.length_b   1.000
_cell.length_c   1.000
_cell.angle_alpha   90.00
_cell.angle_beta   90.00
_cell.angle_gamma   90.00
#
_symmetry.space_group_name_H-M   'P 1'
#
loop_
_entity.id
_entity.type
_entity.pdbx_description
1 polymer ?
#
loop_
_entity_poly.entity_id
_entity_poly.type
_entity_poly.pdbx_seq_one_letter_code
_entity_poly.pdbx_strand_id
1 'polypeptide(L)'
;MKKQEFKKSLRGFETEEVTAFLEKLADEFETLISENESLKNSLEDANHQLAEFRRIEKNLQDTLIKAHENSAKSIESAKKQTNLMLKEAELKAAQILEKAKEGADDIRSSIIKLREERDLIIARLKAIVSTQSQLLEIKVEKAEVEPKAVPKTAQPAKVEIKIDDIIEKLL
;
A
#
# COMPACT_ATOMS: atom_id res chain seq x y z
N MET A 1 -22.82 -64.13 60.73
CA MET A 1 -22.73 -64.08 62.21
C MET A 1 -23.92 -64.72 62.93
N LYS A 2 -25.15 -64.67 62.40
CA LYS A 2 -26.40 -65.10 63.09
C LYS A 2 -26.51 -66.59 63.55
N LYS A 3 -25.53 -67.47 63.32
CA LYS A 3 -25.59 -68.89 63.75
C LYS A 3 -24.23 -69.43 64.21
N GLN A 4 -23.59 -68.76 65.16
CA GLN A 4 -22.42 -69.30 65.84
C GLN A 4 -22.87 -70.11 67.06
N GLU A 5 -22.57 -71.42 67.09
CA GLU A 5 -22.88 -72.28 68.24
C GLU A 5 -21.71 -72.36 69.21
N PHE A 6 -21.99 -72.21 70.50
CA PHE A 6 -20.99 -72.27 71.58
C PHE A 6 -21.14 -73.56 72.39
N LYS A 7 -20.03 -74.16 72.82
CA LYS A 7 -20.03 -75.32 73.72
C LYS A 7 -20.57 -74.93 75.11
N LYS A 8 -21.52 -75.72 75.63
CA LYS A 8 -22.06 -75.53 76.99
C LYS A 8 -21.04 -76.00 78.04
N SER A 9 -20.85 -75.22 79.10
CA SER A 9 -20.00 -75.57 80.25
C SER A 9 -20.76 -75.37 81.57
N LEU A 10 -20.37 -76.10 82.63
CA LEU A 10 -21.07 -76.13 83.92
C LEU A 10 -21.13 -74.77 84.65
N ARG A 11 -20.35 -73.77 84.21
CA ARG A 11 -20.33 -72.38 84.69
C ARG A 11 -20.18 -71.39 83.52
N GLY A 12 -21.13 -71.42 82.58
CA GLY A 12 -21.17 -70.53 81.42
C GLY A 12 -22.11 -69.33 81.58
N PHE A 13 -22.04 -68.39 80.63
CA PHE A 13 -23.01 -67.32 80.47
C PHE A 13 -24.37 -67.84 80.01
N GLU A 14 -25.45 -67.11 80.34
CA GLU A 14 -26.80 -67.48 79.95
C GLU A 14 -26.97 -67.46 78.43
N THR A 15 -27.55 -68.52 77.89
CA THR A 15 -27.65 -68.74 76.45
C THR A 15 -28.53 -67.72 75.75
N GLU A 16 -29.64 -67.30 76.38
CA GLU A 16 -30.55 -66.30 75.81
C GLU A 16 -29.92 -64.90 75.75
N GLU A 17 -29.20 -64.50 76.80
CA GLU A 17 -28.51 -63.20 76.87
C GLU A 17 -27.38 -63.10 75.83
N VAL A 18 -26.60 -64.18 75.67
CA VAL A 18 -25.55 -64.25 74.63
C VAL A 18 -26.17 -64.19 73.24
N THR A 19 -27.30 -64.85 73.01
CA THR A 19 -27.99 -64.82 71.71
C THR A 19 -28.51 -63.42 71.38
N ALA A 20 -29.17 -62.76 72.33
CA ALA A 20 -29.65 -61.38 72.15
C ALA A 20 -28.50 -60.39 71.89
N PHE A 21 -27.37 -60.55 72.58
CA PHE A 21 -26.18 -59.73 72.34
C PHE A 21 -25.60 -59.96 70.93
N LEU A 22 -25.54 -61.21 70.46
CA LEU A 22 -25.06 -61.54 69.12
C LEU A 22 -25.98 -61.04 68.00
N GLU A 23 -27.29 -61.03 68.23
CA GLU A 23 -28.25 -60.42 67.30
C GLU A 23 -28.03 -58.92 67.20
N LYS A 24 -27.94 -58.22 68.34
CA LYS A 24 -27.64 -56.78 68.37
C LYS A 24 -26.31 -56.46 67.68
N LEU A 25 -25.27 -57.24 67.98
CA LEU A 25 -23.95 -57.08 67.35
C LEU A 25 -24.02 -57.31 65.84
N ALA A 26 -24.77 -58.31 65.38
CA ALA A 26 -24.94 -58.58 63.95
C ALA A 26 -25.62 -57.40 63.24
N ASP A 27 -26.65 -56.82 63.84
CA ASP A 27 -27.39 -55.68 63.26
C ASP A 27 -26.53 -54.40 63.24
N GLU A 28 -25.75 -54.13 64.31
CA GLU A 28 -24.76 -53.04 64.31
C GLU A 28 -23.68 -53.26 63.23
N PHE A 29 -23.22 -54.49 63.03
CA PHE A 29 -22.22 -54.82 62.01
C PHE A 29 -22.77 -54.67 60.58
N GLU A 30 -24.02 -55.09 60.34
CA GLU A 30 -24.71 -54.87 59.06
C GLU A 30 -24.85 -53.37 58.76
N THR A 31 -25.21 -52.57 59.77
CA THR A 31 -25.27 -51.09 59.64
C THR A 31 -23.90 -50.52 59.28
N LEU A 32 -22.85 -50.94 59.98
CA LEU A 32 -21.48 -50.47 59.74
C LEU A 32 -20.98 -50.82 58.33
N ILE A 33 -21.31 -52.01 57.82
CA ILE A 33 -20.98 -52.43 56.45
C ILE A 33 -21.70 -51.54 55.44
N SER A 34 -23.00 -51.30 55.63
CA SER A 34 -23.78 -50.46 54.73
C SER A 34 -23.28 -49.01 54.70
N GLU A 35 -22.94 -48.44 55.86
CA GLU A 35 -22.32 -47.12 55.93
C GLU A 35 -20.95 -47.09 55.26
N ASN A 36 -20.13 -48.13 55.46
CA ASN A 36 -18.83 -48.23 54.82
C ASN A 36 -18.92 -48.27 53.29
N GLU A 37 -19.86 -49.04 52.74
CA GLU A 37 -20.13 -49.08 51.31
C GLU A 37 -20.64 -47.74 50.78
N SER A 38 -21.57 -47.08 51.49
CA SER A 38 -22.06 -45.76 51.13
C SER A 38 -20.94 -44.70 51.09
N LEU A 39 -20.07 -44.70 52.11
CA LEU A 39 -18.92 -43.80 52.18
C LEU A 39 -17.90 -44.08 51.08
N LYS A 40 -17.62 -45.35 50.77
CA LYS A 40 -16.73 -45.72 49.65
C LYS A 40 -17.27 -45.24 48.31
N ASN A 41 -18.55 -45.44 48.04
CA ASN A 41 -19.19 -44.95 46.82
C ASN A 41 -19.12 -43.42 46.73
N SER A 42 -19.45 -42.72 47.83
CA SER A 42 -19.36 -41.25 47.88
C SER A 42 -17.93 -40.74 47.66
N LEU A 43 -16.94 -41.45 48.19
CA LEU A 43 -15.52 -41.12 47.99
C LEU A 43 -15.09 -41.34 46.54
N GLU A 44 -15.55 -42.41 45.90
CA GLU A 44 -15.29 -42.70 44.49
C GLU A 44 -15.89 -41.62 43.60
N ASP A 45 -17.15 -41.25 43.82
CA ASP A 45 -17.83 -40.17 43.09
C ASP A 45 -17.10 -38.82 43.26
N ALA A 46 -16.71 -38.48 44.49
CA ALA A 46 -15.98 -37.25 44.77
C ALA A 46 -14.60 -37.22 44.08
N ASN A 47 -13.89 -38.37 44.07
CA ASN A 47 -12.62 -38.49 43.37
C ASN A 47 -12.77 -38.37 41.85
N HIS A 48 -13.84 -38.94 41.28
CA HIS A 48 -14.15 -38.81 39.87
C HIS A 48 -14.42 -37.35 39.49
N GLN A 49 -15.25 -36.64 40.26
CA GLN A 49 -15.51 -35.22 40.06
C GLN A 49 -14.23 -34.38 40.18
N LEU A 50 -13.38 -34.66 41.17
CA LEU A 50 -12.11 -33.96 41.33
C LEU A 50 -11.17 -34.17 40.14
N ALA A 51 -11.11 -35.40 39.60
CA ALA A 51 -10.33 -35.70 38.40
C ALA A 51 -10.85 -34.93 37.18
N GLU A 52 -12.17 -34.85 36.99
CA GLU A 52 -12.78 -34.07 35.93
C GLU A 52 -12.50 -32.57 36.07
N PHE A 53 -12.62 -32.00 37.27
CA PHE A 53 -12.28 -30.60 37.52
C PHE A 53 -10.82 -30.30 37.22
N ARG A 54 -9.90 -31.15 37.66
CA ARG A 54 -8.45 -30.98 37.34
C ARG A 54 -8.19 -31.05 35.85
N ARG A 55 -8.90 -31.91 35.12
CA ARG A 55 -8.80 -32.00 33.65
C ARG A 55 -9.29 -30.71 32.98
N ILE A 56 -10.43 -30.18 33.44
CA ILE A 56 -10.99 -28.92 32.93
C ILE A 56 -10.06 -27.75 33.23
N GLU A 57 -9.53 -27.67 34.46
CA GLU A 57 -8.57 -26.64 34.87
C GLU A 57 -7.33 -26.64 33.98
N LYS A 58 -6.76 -27.82 33.74
CA LYS A 58 -5.60 -27.97 32.84
C LYS A 58 -5.92 -27.50 31.42
N ASN A 59 -7.06 -27.92 30.87
CA ASN A 59 -7.47 -27.51 29.52
C ASN A 59 -7.70 -26.00 29.43
N LEU A 60 -8.27 -25.39 30.47
CA LEU A 60 -8.48 -23.96 30.55
C LEU A 60 -7.14 -23.22 30.60
N GLN A 61 -6.20 -23.68 31.43
CA GLN A 61 -4.86 -23.12 31.52
C GLN A 61 -4.12 -23.19 30.18
N ASP A 62 -4.14 -24.35 29.52
CA ASP A 62 -3.54 -24.53 28.20
C ASP A 62 -4.19 -23.61 27.15
N THR A 63 -5.51 -23.43 27.22
CA THR A 63 -6.24 -22.53 26.32
C THR A 63 -5.88 -21.07 26.56
N LEU A 64 -5.74 -20.65 27.83
CA LEU A 64 -5.32 -19.29 28.18
C LEU A 64 -3.90 -19.00 27.71
N ILE A 65 -2.97 -19.93 27.88
CA ILE A 65 -1.60 -19.80 27.39
C ILE A 65 -1.61 -19.66 25.86
N LYS A 66 -2.32 -20.54 25.15
CA LYS A 66 -2.44 -20.47 23.69
C LYS A 66 -3.09 -19.16 23.22
N ALA A 67 -4.12 -18.69 23.90
CA ALA A 67 -4.76 -17.41 23.59
C ALA A 67 -3.79 -16.23 23.76
N HIS A 68 -3.01 -16.23 24.85
CA HIS A 68 -1.98 -15.21 25.09
C HIS A 68 -0.88 -15.26 24.02
N GLU A 69 -0.34 -16.44 23.71
CA GLU A 69 0.67 -16.62 22.66
C GLU A 69 0.16 -16.16 21.28
N ASN A 70 -1.07 -16.53 20.93
CA ASN A 70 -1.67 -16.13 19.65
C ASN A 70 -1.89 -14.61 19.59
N SER A 71 -2.33 -13.99 20.69
CA SER A 71 -2.47 -12.53 20.78
C SER A 71 -1.12 -11.85 20.59
N ALA A 72 -0.07 -12.31 21.29
CA ALA A 72 1.28 -11.79 21.15
C ALA A 72 1.82 -11.93 19.72
N LYS A 73 1.66 -13.10 19.09
CA LYS A 73 2.04 -13.35 17.69
C LYS A 73 1.28 -12.46 16.72
N SER A 74 -0.02 -12.24 16.95
CA SER A 74 -0.86 -11.36 16.12
C SER A 74 -0.35 -9.91 16.18
N ILE A 75 -0.05 -9.42 17.39
CA ILE A 75 0.51 -8.08 17.59
C ILE A 75 1.89 -7.94 16.91
N GLU A 76 2.77 -8.93 17.07
CA GLU A 76 4.09 -8.91 16.43
C GLU A 76 3.99 -8.92 14.90
N SER A 77 3.11 -9.77 14.34
CA SER A 77 2.86 -9.83 12.91
C SER A 77 2.33 -8.51 12.37
N ALA A 78 1.33 -7.91 13.04
CA ALA A 78 0.78 -6.62 12.68
C ALA A 78 1.86 -5.53 12.68
N LYS A 79 2.70 -5.46 13.72
CA LYS A 79 3.83 -4.52 13.78
C LYS A 79 4.81 -4.70 12.62
N LYS A 80 5.16 -5.94 12.28
CA LYS A 80 6.03 -6.24 11.13
C LYS A 80 5.40 -5.78 9.82
N GLN A 81 4.11 -6.09 9.60
CA GLN A 81 3.39 -5.67 8.40
C GLN A 81 3.28 -4.16 8.29
N THR A 82 2.96 -3.44 9.39
CA THR A 82 2.93 -1.98 9.39
C THR A 82 4.28 -1.38 9.07
N ASN A 83 5.37 -1.91 9.63
CA ASN A 83 6.72 -1.43 9.32
C ASN A 83 7.11 -1.66 7.85
N LEU A 84 6.72 -2.80 7.27
CA LEU A 84 6.93 -3.06 5.84
C LEU A 84 6.12 -2.10 4.99
N MET A 85 4.84 -1.90 5.31
CA MET A 85 3.96 -0.98 4.60
C MET A 85 4.48 0.46 4.66
N LEU A 86 5.00 0.90 5.81
CA LEU A 86 5.60 2.23 5.96
C LEU A 86 6.83 2.37 5.05
N LYS A 87 7.74 1.39 5.06
CA LYS A 87 8.92 1.39 4.18
C LYS A 87 8.55 1.38 2.70
N GLU A 88 7.54 0.61 2.31
CA GLU A 88 7.05 0.61 0.92
C GLU A 88 6.45 1.96 0.52
N ALA A 89 5.70 2.60 1.42
CA ALA A 89 5.14 3.93 1.19
C ALA A 89 6.23 4.98 1.06
N GLU A 90 7.25 4.96 1.93
CA GLU A 90 8.44 5.83 1.85
C GLU A 90 9.19 5.64 0.52
N LEU A 91 9.42 4.39 0.11
CA LEU A 91 10.10 4.10 -1.16
C LEU A 91 9.30 4.61 -2.36
N LYS A 92 7.97 4.38 -2.37
CA LYS A 92 7.10 4.89 -3.44
C LYS A 92 7.08 6.43 -3.47
N ALA A 93 7.02 7.07 -2.31
CA ALA A 93 7.08 8.53 -2.22
C ALA A 93 8.40 9.08 -2.76
N ALA A 94 9.54 8.46 -2.41
CA ALA A 94 10.85 8.83 -2.93
C ALA A 94 10.92 8.66 -4.46
N GLN A 95 10.39 7.56 -5.00
CA GLN A 95 10.33 7.33 -6.45
C GLN A 95 9.46 8.36 -7.18
N ILE A 96 8.32 8.75 -6.60
CA ILE A 96 7.46 9.79 -7.17
C ILE A 96 8.18 11.14 -7.18
N LEU A 97 8.86 11.48 -6.09
CA LEU A 97 9.61 12.73 -5.99
C LEU A 97 10.75 12.79 -7.01
N GLU A 98 11.49 11.69 -7.17
CA GLU A 98 12.57 11.63 -8.15
C GLU A 98 12.03 11.79 -9.58
N LYS A 99 10.98 11.06 -9.95
CA LYS A 99 10.35 11.21 -11.28
C LYS A 99 9.82 12.63 -11.52
N ALA A 100 9.25 13.27 -10.49
CA ALA A 100 8.78 14.65 -10.61
C ALA A 100 9.95 15.63 -10.83
N LYS A 101 11.08 15.39 -10.17
CA LYS A 101 12.30 16.19 -10.33
C LYS A 101 12.91 16.00 -11.72
N GLU A 102 13.05 14.76 -12.18
CA GLU A 102 13.51 14.44 -13.54
C GLU A 102 12.64 15.15 -14.59
N GLY A 103 11.32 15.05 -14.46
CA GLY A 103 10.40 15.74 -15.38
C GLY A 103 10.51 17.26 -15.32
N ALA A 104 10.75 17.85 -14.14
CA ALA A 104 10.97 19.29 -14.00
C ALA A 104 12.27 19.73 -14.69
N ASP A 105 13.34 18.95 -14.55
CA ASP A 105 14.64 19.21 -15.19
C ASP A 105 14.54 19.08 -16.72
N ASP A 106 13.80 18.09 -17.23
CA ASP A 106 13.53 17.92 -18.66
C ASP A 106 12.75 19.10 -19.25
N ILE A 107 11.70 19.56 -18.56
CA ILE A 107 10.94 20.74 -18.95
C ILE A 107 11.84 21.97 -18.95
N ARG A 108 12.67 22.15 -17.91
CA ARG A 108 13.60 23.27 -17.82
C ARG A 108 14.60 23.28 -18.97
N SER A 109 15.17 22.12 -19.30
CA SER A 109 16.08 21.93 -20.43
C SER A 109 15.40 22.27 -21.75
N SER A 110 14.16 21.80 -21.94
CA SER A 110 13.35 22.09 -23.13
C SER A 110 13.06 23.58 -23.28
N ILE A 111 12.76 24.28 -22.18
CA ILE A 111 12.56 25.74 -22.18
C ILE A 111 13.83 26.48 -22.63
N ILE A 112 15.01 26.05 -22.16
CA ILE A 112 16.29 26.67 -22.55
C ILE A 112 16.50 26.50 -24.07
N LYS A 113 16.35 25.28 -24.58
CA LYS A 113 16.50 24.99 -26.03
C LYS A 113 15.54 25.83 -26.88
N LEU A 114 14.27 25.89 -26.50
CA LEU A 114 13.27 26.69 -27.23
C LEU A 114 13.59 28.19 -27.22
N ARG A 115 14.18 28.72 -26.14
CA ARG A 115 14.63 30.12 -26.08
C ARG A 115 15.81 30.37 -27.01
N GLU A 116 16.78 29.46 -27.04
CA GLU A 116 17.93 29.54 -27.96
C GLU A 116 17.48 29.48 -29.42
N GLU A 117 16.57 28.57 -29.76
CA GLU A 117 15.98 28.48 -31.11
C GLU A 117 15.23 29.76 -31.49
N ARG A 118 14.42 30.31 -30.58
CA ARG A 118 13.74 31.59 -30.77
C ARG A 118 14.75 32.70 -31.06
N ASP A 119 15.80 32.81 -30.25
CA ASP A 119 16.80 33.88 -30.40
C ASP A 119 17.56 33.76 -31.72
N LEU A 120 17.86 32.53 -32.16
CA LEU A 120 18.45 32.25 -33.46
C LEU A 120 17.53 32.69 -34.61
N ILE A 121 16.23 32.38 -34.53
CA ILE A 121 15.25 32.80 -35.54
C ILE A 121 15.14 34.33 -35.60
N ILE A 122 15.07 35.00 -34.44
CA ILE A 122 15.04 36.46 -34.36
C ILE A 122 16.30 37.07 -35.01
N ALA A 123 17.49 36.53 -34.72
CA ALA A 123 18.73 37.00 -35.31
C ALA A 123 18.74 36.83 -36.84
N ARG A 124 18.29 35.67 -37.35
CA ARG A 124 18.16 35.40 -38.80
C ARG A 124 17.20 36.38 -39.47
N LEU A 125 16.03 36.61 -38.88
CA LEU A 125 15.05 37.56 -39.42
C LEU A 125 15.60 38.98 -39.45
N LYS A 126 16.26 39.43 -38.37
CA LYS A 126 16.93 40.74 -38.33
C LYS A 126 17.99 40.89 -39.42
N ALA A 127 18.80 39.86 -39.64
CA ALA A 127 19.81 39.87 -40.69
C ALA A 127 19.19 39.95 -42.09
N ILE A 128 18.11 39.21 -42.36
CA ILE A 128 17.36 39.28 -43.62
C ILE A 128 16.80 40.69 -43.82
N VAL A 129 16.10 41.25 -42.83
CA VAL A 129 15.52 42.60 -42.93
C VAL A 129 16.60 43.64 -43.17
N SER A 130 17.70 43.62 -42.41
CA SER A 130 18.81 44.55 -42.59
C SER A 130 19.42 44.47 -43.99
N THR A 131 19.59 43.26 -44.53
CA THR A 131 20.13 43.05 -45.88
C THR A 131 19.18 43.62 -46.94
N GLN A 132 17.87 43.39 -46.80
CA GLN A 132 16.89 43.93 -47.75
C GLN A 132 16.77 45.45 -47.67
N SER A 133 16.84 46.04 -46.47
CA SER A 133 16.88 47.50 -46.29
C SER A 133 18.11 48.12 -46.95
N GLN A 134 19.30 47.55 -46.76
CA GLN A 134 20.53 48.02 -47.42
C GLN A 134 20.42 47.95 -48.95
N LEU A 135 19.84 46.88 -49.50
CA LEU A 135 19.61 46.76 -50.94
C LEU A 135 18.66 47.84 -51.47
N LEU A 136 17.63 48.21 -50.70
CA LEU A 136 16.71 49.30 -51.06
C LEU A 136 17.41 50.65 -51.01
N GLU A 137 18.19 50.94 -49.97
CA GLU A 137 18.98 52.17 -49.85
C GLU A 137 19.92 52.35 -51.05
N ILE A 138 20.69 51.31 -51.42
CA ILE A 138 21.57 51.34 -52.60
C ILE A 138 20.78 51.60 -53.90
N LYS A 139 19.56 51.05 -54.04
CA LYS A 139 18.72 51.28 -55.22
C LYS A 139 18.14 52.69 -55.27
N VAL A 140 17.77 53.25 -54.12
CA VAL A 140 17.28 54.64 -54.00
C VAL A 140 18.40 55.63 -54.29
N GLU A 141 19.58 55.42 -53.72
CA GLU A 141 20.75 56.27 -53.97
C GLU A 141 21.12 56.27 -55.45
N LYS A 142 21.10 55.11 -56.13
CA LYS A 142 21.30 55.02 -57.58
C LYS A 142 20.21 55.71 -58.41
N ALA A 143 18.97 55.80 -57.91
CA ALA A 143 17.88 56.53 -58.57
C ALA A 143 18.01 58.05 -58.40
N GLU A 144 18.69 58.54 -57.36
CA GLU A 144 18.95 59.97 -57.15
C GLU A 144 20.15 60.50 -57.97
N VAL A 145 20.99 59.63 -58.55
CA VAL A 145 22.17 60.03 -59.37
C VAL A 145 21.87 60.15 -60.87
N GLU A 146 20.64 59.99 -61.35
CA GLU A 146 20.34 60.41 -62.73
C GLU A 146 20.26 61.94 -62.79
N PRO A 147 21.20 62.62 -63.48
CA PRO A 147 21.23 64.07 -63.47
C PRO A 147 20.03 64.61 -64.25
N LYS A 148 19.17 65.38 -63.55
CA LYS A 148 18.21 66.31 -64.17
C LYS A 148 18.95 67.30 -65.06
N ALA A 149 19.00 67.06 -66.37
CA ALA A 149 19.46 68.02 -67.36
C ALA A 149 18.27 68.75 -68.00
N VAL A 150 18.13 70.05 -67.71
CA VAL A 150 17.24 70.99 -68.44
C VAL A 150 17.77 72.42 -68.24
N PRO A 151 17.54 73.42 -69.14
CA PRO A 151 17.70 73.50 -70.61
C PRO A 151 18.30 74.87 -71.11
N LYS A 152 18.35 75.05 -72.46
CA LYS A 152 18.31 76.30 -73.32
C LYS A 152 19.58 76.50 -74.19
N THR A 153 19.57 76.83 -75.50
CA THR A 153 18.69 77.72 -76.30
C THR A 153 18.92 77.54 -77.83
N ALA A 154 17.86 77.68 -78.66
CA ALA A 154 17.73 78.14 -80.08
C ALA A 154 18.83 77.82 -81.16
N GLN A 155 18.59 76.93 -82.14
CA GLN A 155 17.97 77.04 -83.51
C GLN A 155 18.98 77.32 -84.67
N PRO A 156 18.71 77.02 -85.98
CA PRO A 156 17.67 76.17 -86.60
C PRO A 156 18.13 75.24 -87.77
N ALA A 157 17.22 74.36 -88.20
CA ALA A 157 16.96 73.81 -89.56
C ALA A 157 18.03 73.02 -90.36
N LYS A 158 17.72 71.73 -90.63
CA LYS A 158 17.40 71.27 -91.99
C LYS A 158 16.52 70.02 -91.96
N VAL A 159 15.44 70.11 -92.72
CA VAL A 159 14.43 69.08 -92.97
C VAL A 159 14.92 68.17 -94.09
N GLU A 160 14.81 66.86 -93.93
CA GLU A 160 14.79 65.93 -95.06
C GLU A 160 13.77 64.81 -94.74
N ILE A 161 12.56 64.96 -95.29
CA ILE A 161 11.51 63.94 -95.23
C ILE A 161 11.69 63.08 -96.49
N LYS A 162 11.99 61.79 -96.32
CA LYS A 162 11.89 60.82 -97.41
C LYS A 162 10.44 60.33 -97.50
N ILE A 163 9.79 60.59 -98.63
CA ILE A 163 8.36 60.37 -98.89
C ILE A 163 8.08 58.98 -99.51
N ASP A 164 9.07 58.08 -99.60
CA ASP A 164 8.91 56.87 -100.41
C ASP A 164 8.25 55.67 -99.71
N ASP A 165 8.03 55.71 -98.38
CA ASP A 165 7.39 54.59 -97.65
C ASP A 165 5.90 54.78 -97.35
N ILE A 166 5.27 55.85 -97.85
CA ILE A 166 3.82 56.12 -97.64
C ILE A 166 2.94 55.48 -98.73
N ILE A 167 3.52 54.99 -99.84
CA ILE A 167 2.73 54.54 -101.00
C ILE A 167 2.34 53.04 -100.96
N GLU A 168 2.89 52.21 -100.07
CA GLU A 168 2.44 50.81 -99.95
C GLU A 168 1.25 50.60 -98.99
N LYS A 169 0.79 51.64 -98.29
CA LYS A 169 -0.37 51.54 -97.37
C LYS A 169 -1.71 51.98 -97.96
N LEU A 170 -1.80 52.20 -99.27
CA LEU A 170 -3.03 52.68 -99.93
C LEU A 170 -3.41 51.98 -101.25
N LEU A 171 -2.95 50.74 -101.47
CA LEU A 171 -3.55 49.81 -102.43
C LEU A 171 -3.73 48.42 -101.80
#